data_AF-A0A1H3BEE2-F1
#
_entry.id   AF-A0A1H3BEE2-F1
#
_cell.length_a   1.000
_cell.length_b   1.000
_cell.length_c   1.000
_cell.angle_alpha   90.00
_cell.angle_beta   90.00
_cell.angle_gamma   90.00
#
_symmetry.space_group_name_H-M   'P 1'
#
loop_
_entity.id
_entity.type
_entity.pdbx_description
1 polymer ?
#
loop_
_entity_poly.entity_id
_entity_poly.type
_entity_poly.pdbx_seq_one_letter_code
_entity_poly.pdbx_strand_id
1 'polypeptide(L)'
;MALKAFEKSDHLIVLRDGRADHMEKGVTIIRRLQRQLAPDKVGPEHVEPTFLQALSIKAGTAKAHRFQNLYGSLNESLLHEAWHNLNKRGAPGVDKVTIAQYGKNLGENIKRLVERLRRDEYRSRLIRRKYIPKG
;
A
#
# COMPACT_ATOMS: atom_id res chain seq x y z
N MET A 1 43.09 -18.90 26.26
CA MET A 1 42.25 -18.95 27.48
C MET A 1 41.02 -18.11 27.24
N ALA A 2 39.85 -18.73 27.43
CA ALA A 2 38.54 -18.11 27.32
C ALA A 2 38.22 -17.26 28.56
N LEU A 3 37.30 -16.31 28.42
CA LEU A 3 36.25 -16.06 29.42
C LEU A 3 35.03 -15.46 28.68
N LYS A 4 33.96 -16.27 28.62
CA LYS A 4 32.58 -15.87 28.33
C LYS A 4 32.06 -15.05 29.52
N ALA A 5 31.28 -14.00 29.25
CA ALA A 5 30.33 -13.43 30.21
C ALA A 5 28.96 -13.39 29.50
N PHE A 6 28.11 -14.38 29.75
CA PHE A 6 27.04 -14.41 30.76
C PHE A 6 25.87 -13.47 30.40
N GLU A 7 24.86 -14.14 29.87
CA GLU A 7 23.45 -13.81 29.72
C GLU A 7 22.91 -12.83 30.77
N LYS A 8 22.20 -11.78 30.33
CA LYS A 8 21.29 -11.02 31.19
C LYS A 8 19.89 -11.13 30.60
N SER A 9 19.06 -11.89 31.30
CA SER A 9 17.64 -12.11 31.04
C SER A 9 16.81 -10.83 31.21
N ASP A 10 15.65 -10.85 30.57
CA ASP A 10 14.65 -9.79 30.47
C ASP A 10 14.30 -9.12 31.81
N HIS A 11 14.06 -7.81 31.76
CA HIS A 11 13.46 -7.07 32.86
C HIS A 11 11.93 -7.22 32.85
N LEU A 12 11.41 -7.64 34.00
CA LEU A 12 9.99 -7.85 34.29
C LEU A 12 9.20 -6.53 34.11
N ILE A 13 8.35 -6.44 33.09
CA ILE A 13 7.42 -5.31 32.96
C ILE A 13 6.24 -5.59 33.89
N VAL A 14 6.17 -4.81 34.96
CA VAL A 14 5.03 -4.76 35.88
C VAL A 14 3.81 -4.21 35.14
N LEU A 15 2.73 -4.98 35.09
CA LEU A 15 1.38 -4.51 34.72
C LEU A 15 0.93 -3.49 35.78
N ARG A 16 0.77 -2.23 35.41
CA ARG A 16 0.14 -1.20 36.25
C ARG A 16 -1.30 -1.00 35.80
N ASP A 17 -2.20 -1.04 36.77
CA ASP A 17 -3.65 -1.05 36.62
C ASP A 17 -4.18 0.21 35.93
N GLY A 18 -5.07 -0.03 34.97
CA GLY A 18 -5.69 0.99 34.15
C GLY A 18 -6.50 2.01 34.96
N ARG A 19 -6.14 3.29 34.79
CA ARG A 19 -7.07 4.42 34.88
C ARG A 19 -6.73 5.36 33.74
N ALA A 20 -7.63 5.43 32.75
CA ALA A 20 -7.59 6.42 31.69
C ALA A 20 -8.79 7.34 31.90
N ASP A 21 -8.52 8.56 32.35
CA ASP A 21 -9.50 9.63 32.36
C ASP A 21 -9.69 10.12 30.91
N HIS A 22 -10.86 9.89 30.34
CA HIS A 22 -11.20 10.37 29.00
C HIS A 22 -11.56 11.86 29.05
N MET A 23 -10.79 12.69 28.35
CA MET A 23 -11.19 14.01 27.90
C MET A 23 -11.27 14.01 26.37
N GLU A 24 -12.48 14.05 25.83
CA GLU A 24 -12.71 14.46 24.45
C GLU A 24 -12.31 15.94 24.28
N LYS A 25 -11.52 16.25 23.24
CA LYS A 25 -11.50 17.54 22.53
C LYS A 25 -10.55 17.49 21.33
N GLY A 26 -11.09 17.77 20.14
CA GLY A 26 -10.32 18.20 18.96
C GLY A 26 -10.30 17.20 17.81
N VAL A 27 -11.25 17.33 16.90
CA VAL A 27 -11.24 16.72 15.56
C VAL A 27 -10.06 17.31 14.77
N THR A 28 -8.90 16.66 14.85
CA THR A 28 -7.72 17.01 14.04
C THR A 28 -7.78 16.21 12.74
N ILE A 29 -8.65 16.64 11.83
CA ILE A 29 -8.63 16.17 10.44
C ILE A 29 -7.41 16.82 9.78
N ILE A 30 -6.24 16.18 9.89
CA ILE A 30 -5.14 16.43 8.96
C ILE A 30 -5.51 15.70 7.66
N ARG A 31 -6.48 16.26 6.94
CA ARG A 31 -6.63 15.99 5.51
C ARG A 31 -5.40 16.57 4.85
N ARG A 32 -4.44 15.70 4.52
CA ARG A 32 -3.39 16.01 3.56
C ARG A 32 -4.10 16.53 2.31
N LEU A 33 -4.00 17.84 2.05
CA LEU A 33 -4.47 18.44 0.82
C LEU A 33 -3.80 17.67 -0.32
N GLN A 34 -4.58 16.88 -1.05
CA GLN A 34 -4.14 16.38 -2.34
C GLN A 34 -3.70 17.61 -3.14
N ARG A 35 -2.48 17.56 -3.70
CA ARG A 35 -2.01 18.59 -4.64
C ARG A 35 -3.11 18.77 -5.68
N GLN A 36 -3.65 19.98 -5.77
CA GLN A 36 -4.47 20.36 -6.91
C GLN A 36 -3.52 20.44 -8.10
N LEU A 37 -3.40 19.33 -8.84
CA LEU A 37 -2.89 19.38 -10.20
C LEU A 37 -3.96 20.12 -11.00
N ALA A 38 -3.78 21.42 -11.18
CA ALA A 38 -4.54 22.13 -12.20
C ALA A 38 -4.24 21.44 -13.53
N PRO A 39 -5.25 20.92 -14.25
CA PRO A 39 -5.00 20.41 -15.59
C PRO A 39 -4.52 21.59 -16.44
N ASP A 40 -3.40 21.40 -17.12
CA ASP A 40 -3.00 22.29 -18.19
C ASP A 40 -4.17 22.40 -19.18
N LYS A 41 -4.50 23.61 -19.63
CA LYS A 41 -5.64 23.88 -20.53
C LYS A 41 -5.35 23.46 -21.97
N VAL A 42 -4.56 22.40 -22.15
CA VAL A 42 -4.44 21.70 -23.42
C VAL A 42 -5.41 20.53 -23.33
N GLY A 43 -6.65 20.79 -23.73
CA GLY A 43 -7.73 19.80 -23.63
C GLY A 43 -7.36 18.50 -24.35
N PRO A 44 -7.64 17.32 -23.77
CA PRO A 44 -7.48 16.09 -24.51
C PRO A 44 -8.81 15.76 -25.20
N GLU A 45 -8.73 15.60 -26.50
CA GLU A 45 -9.67 14.88 -27.33
C GLU A 45 -10.09 13.60 -26.60
N HIS A 46 -11.37 13.50 -26.21
CA HIS A 46 -12.05 12.35 -25.57
C HIS A 46 -11.12 11.25 -24.99
N VAL A 47 -10.37 11.57 -23.93
CA VAL A 47 -9.65 10.53 -23.19
C VAL A 47 -10.65 9.85 -22.27
N GLU A 48 -11.05 8.64 -22.66
CA GLU A 48 -11.87 7.77 -21.83
C GLU A 48 -11.20 7.58 -20.46
N PRO A 49 -11.92 7.78 -19.34
CA PRO A 49 -11.33 7.71 -18.02
C PRO A 49 -10.81 6.30 -17.73
N THR A 50 -9.64 6.18 -17.09
CA THR A 50 -9.15 4.87 -16.65
C THR A 50 -10.13 4.27 -15.64
N PHE A 51 -10.08 2.95 -15.48
CA PHE A 51 -10.95 2.24 -14.54
C PHE A 51 -10.93 2.86 -13.12
N LEU A 52 -9.74 3.19 -12.61
CA LEU A 52 -9.59 3.83 -11.29
C LEU A 52 -10.12 5.26 -11.27
N GLN A 53 -9.96 6.02 -12.36
CA GLN A 53 -10.48 7.37 -12.48
C GLN A 53 -12.01 7.37 -12.48
N ALA A 54 -12.63 6.46 -13.23
CA ALA A 54 -14.08 6.29 -13.26
C ALA A 54 -14.64 5.94 -11.87
N LEU A 55 -13.97 5.03 -11.13
CA LEU A 55 -14.33 4.72 -9.74
C LEU A 55 -14.19 5.94 -8.82
N SER A 56 -13.09 6.69 -8.94
CA SER A 56 -12.86 7.89 -8.13
C SER A 56 -13.92 8.96 -8.38
N ILE A 57 -14.28 9.21 -9.64
CA ILE A 57 -15.35 10.14 -10.02
C ILE A 57 -16.66 9.68 -9.38
N LYS A 58 -17.02 8.41 -9.54
CA LYS A 58 -18.26 7.86 -8.99
C LYS A 58 -18.33 7.93 -7.46
N ALA A 59 -17.21 7.65 -6.78
CA ALA A 59 -17.11 7.77 -5.33
C ALA A 59 -17.26 9.23 -4.86
N GLY A 60 -16.77 10.20 -5.65
CA GLY A 60 -16.89 11.62 -5.36
C GLY A 60 -18.29 12.19 -5.63
N THR A 61 -18.96 11.75 -6.70
CA THR A 61 -20.24 12.30 -7.15
C THR A 61 -21.46 11.60 -6.52
N ALA A 62 -21.39 10.29 -6.30
CA ALA A 62 -22.52 9.48 -5.86
C ALA A 62 -22.27 8.86 -4.48
N LYS A 63 -22.43 9.64 -3.41
CA LYS A 63 -22.16 9.21 -2.02
C LYS A 63 -22.98 7.99 -1.57
N ALA A 64 -24.20 7.82 -2.09
CA ALA A 64 -25.06 6.68 -1.78
C ALA A 64 -24.72 5.42 -2.60
N HIS A 65 -23.80 5.51 -3.55
CA HIS A 65 -23.46 4.38 -4.41
C HIS A 65 -22.73 3.29 -3.62
N ARG A 66 -23.26 2.06 -3.68
CA ARG A 66 -22.62 0.87 -3.13
C ARG A 66 -21.82 0.17 -4.21
N PHE A 67 -20.49 0.22 -4.10
CA PHE A 67 -19.61 -0.58 -4.95
C PHE A 67 -19.81 -2.06 -4.64
N GLN A 68 -19.99 -2.86 -5.69
CA GLN A 68 -20.20 -4.30 -5.57
C GLN A 68 -18.86 -5.04 -5.70
N ASN A 69 -18.54 -5.53 -6.90
CA ASN A 69 -17.38 -6.38 -7.12
C ASN A 69 -16.15 -5.60 -7.61
N LEU A 70 -15.42 -4.98 -6.67
CA LEU A 70 -14.13 -4.35 -6.99
C LEU A 70 -13.00 -5.37 -7.19
N TYR A 71 -13.08 -6.52 -6.52
CA TYR A 71 -12.04 -7.56 -6.60
C TYR A 71 -11.94 -8.16 -8.01
N GLY A 72 -13.08 -8.43 -8.65
CA GLY A 72 -13.14 -8.94 -10.02
C GLY A 72 -12.55 -7.98 -11.07
N SER A 73 -12.35 -6.71 -10.71
CA SER A 73 -11.72 -5.71 -11.58
C SER A 73 -10.19 -5.76 -11.56
N LEU A 74 -9.57 -6.55 -10.68
CA LEU A 74 -8.13 -6.78 -10.64
C LEU A 74 -7.68 -7.60 -11.86
N ASN A 75 -7.38 -6.91 -12.96
CA ASN A 75 -6.93 -7.49 -14.22
C ASN A 75 -5.50 -7.04 -14.59
N GLU A 76 -4.97 -7.59 -15.68
CA GLU A 76 -3.59 -7.33 -16.10
C GLU A 76 -3.37 -5.85 -16.43
N SER A 77 -4.30 -5.22 -17.14
CA SER A 77 -4.22 -3.80 -17.50
C SER A 77 -4.13 -2.91 -16.25
N LEU A 78 -4.97 -3.16 -15.25
CA LEU A 78 -4.96 -2.42 -13.99
C LEU A 78 -3.64 -2.62 -13.22
N LEU A 79 -3.12 -3.83 -13.19
CA LEU A 79 -1.84 -4.11 -12.52
C LEU A 79 -0.64 -3.55 -13.29
N HIS A 80 -0.73 -3.42 -14.61
CA HIS A 80 0.23 -2.68 -15.42
C HIS A 80 0.22 -1.18 -15.07
N GLU A 81 -0.95 -0.56 -14.98
CA GLU A 81 -1.08 0.84 -14.54
C GLU A 81 -0.51 1.03 -13.12
N ALA A 82 -0.85 0.13 -12.20
CA ALA A 82 -0.31 0.12 -10.84
C ALA A 82 1.22 -0.03 -10.83
N TRP A 83 1.78 -0.83 -11.74
CA TRP A 83 3.22 -0.92 -11.93
C TRP A 83 3.82 0.43 -12.33
N HIS A 84 3.24 1.16 -13.28
CA HIS A 84 3.75 2.46 -13.70
C HIS A 84 3.75 3.48 -12.55
N ASN A 85 2.74 3.44 -11.69
CA ASN A 85 2.60 4.34 -10.54
C ASN A 85 3.47 3.96 -9.32
N LEU A 86 4.04 2.75 -9.30
CA LEU A 86 4.85 2.26 -8.18
C LEU A 86 6.19 3.01 -8.05
N ASN A 87 6.55 3.42 -6.83
CA ASN A 87 7.84 4.04 -6.55
C ASN A 87 9.01 3.09 -6.86
N LYS A 88 9.75 3.36 -7.93
CA LYS A 88 10.86 2.54 -8.43
C LYS A 88 12.12 2.55 -7.58
N ARG A 89 12.20 3.43 -6.57
CA ARG A 89 13.35 3.55 -5.65
C ARG A 89 13.13 2.84 -4.31
N GLY A 90 12.07 2.02 -4.20
CA GLY A 90 11.76 1.27 -2.99
C GLY A 90 12.83 0.24 -2.63
N ALA A 91 13.11 0.09 -1.32
CA ALA A 91 13.99 -0.95 -0.82
C ALA A 91 13.35 -2.34 -1.01
N PRO A 92 14.14 -3.39 -1.34
CA PRO A 92 13.61 -4.73 -1.54
C PRO A 92 13.10 -5.35 -0.23
N GLY A 93 12.06 -6.17 -0.35
CA GLY A 93 11.39 -6.86 0.75
C GLY A 93 12.17 -8.05 1.31
N VAL A 94 11.45 -8.98 1.95
CA VAL A 94 12.04 -10.21 2.55
C VAL A 94 12.66 -11.11 1.49
N ASP A 95 12.07 -11.15 0.31
CA ASP A 95 12.52 -11.96 -0.83
C ASP A 95 13.72 -11.39 -1.58
N LYS A 96 14.18 -10.19 -1.18
CA LYS A 96 15.31 -9.48 -1.79
C LYS A 96 15.13 -9.17 -3.29
N VAL A 97 13.93 -9.33 -3.84
CA VAL A 97 13.66 -9.01 -5.26
C VAL A 97 13.56 -7.51 -5.40
N THR A 98 14.44 -6.92 -6.21
CA THR A 98 14.39 -5.49 -6.52
C THR A 98 13.32 -5.20 -7.58
N ILE A 99 12.86 -3.96 -7.63
CA ILE A 99 11.90 -3.51 -8.65
C ILE A 99 12.49 -3.73 -10.06
N ALA A 100 13.77 -3.45 -10.26
CA ALA A 100 14.43 -3.70 -11.55
C ALA A 100 14.42 -5.19 -11.93
N GLN A 101 14.67 -6.09 -10.97
CA GLN A 101 14.63 -7.54 -11.21
C GLN A 101 13.21 -8.02 -11.53
N TYR A 102 12.21 -7.58 -10.76
CA TYR A 102 10.81 -7.93 -11.02
C TYR A 102 10.35 -7.45 -12.40
N GLY A 103 10.80 -6.27 -12.82
CA GLY A 103 10.45 -5.67 -14.10
C GLY A 103 11.01 -6.38 -15.34
N LYS A 104 12.04 -7.25 -15.20
CA LYS A 104 12.64 -7.95 -16.35
C LYS A 104 11.66 -8.85 -17.10
N ASN A 105 10.70 -9.45 -16.38
CA ASN A 105 9.66 -10.30 -16.95
C ASN A 105 8.28 -9.82 -16.50
N LEU A 106 8.04 -8.52 -16.64
CA LEU A 106 6.87 -7.84 -16.07
C LEU A 106 5.54 -8.46 -16.52
N GLY A 107 5.38 -8.73 -17.82
CA GLY A 107 4.13 -9.26 -18.38
C GLY A 107 3.77 -10.62 -17.77
N GLU A 108 4.71 -11.57 -17.79
CA GLU A 108 4.49 -12.90 -17.22
C GLU A 108 4.24 -12.84 -15.70
N ASN A 109 4.99 -11.98 -14.99
CA ASN A 109 4.79 -11.79 -13.56
C ASN A 109 3.39 -11.25 -13.23
N ILE A 110 2.89 -10.28 -14.01
CA ILE A 110 1.53 -9.73 -13.85
C ILE A 110 0.48 -10.78 -14.20
N LYS A 111 0.64 -11.49 -15.32
CA LYS A 111 -0.29 -12.56 -15.72
C LYS A 111 -0.44 -13.61 -14.62
N ARG A 112 0.69 -14.14 -14.12
CA ARG A 112 0.70 -15.12 -13.02
C ARG A 112 0.08 -14.55 -11.74
N LEU A 113 0.30 -13.27 -11.45
CA LEU A 113 -0.31 -12.61 -10.29
C LEU A 113 -1.84 -12.51 -10.43
N VAL A 114 -2.35 -12.12 -11.59
CA VAL A 114 -3.79 -12.06 -11.88
C VAL A 114 -4.42 -13.44 -11.78
N GLU A 115 -3.79 -14.49 -12.32
CA GLU A 115 -4.28 -15.86 -12.19
C GLU A 115 -4.42 -16.30 -10.74
N ARG A 116 -3.41 -16.01 -9.91
CA ARG A 116 -3.45 -16.32 -8.47
C ARG A 116 -4.52 -15.52 -7.72
N LEU A 117 -4.75 -14.26 -8.10
CA LEU A 117 -5.84 -13.46 -7.54
C LEU A 117 -7.20 -14.05 -7.93
N ARG A 118 -7.41 -14.39 -9.21
CA ARG A 118 -8.66 -15.00 -9.68
C ARG A 118 -8.99 -16.32 -9.01
N ARG A 119 -7.98 -17.11 -8.65
CA ARG A 119 -8.13 -18.39 -7.93
C ARG A 119 -8.18 -18.25 -6.40
N ASP A 120 -8.09 -17.03 -5.87
CA ASP A 120 -7.95 -16.75 -4.43
C ASP A 120 -6.74 -17.45 -3.75
N GLU A 121 -5.71 -17.74 -4.53
CA GLU A 121 -4.46 -18.39 -4.10
C GLU A 121 -3.34 -17.37 -3.82
N TYR A 122 -3.59 -16.09 -4.08
CA TYR A 122 -2.63 -15.05 -3.76
C TYR A 122 -2.49 -14.92 -2.24
N ARG A 123 -1.25 -15.07 -1.77
CA ARG A 123 -0.86 -14.80 -0.38
C ARG A 123 0.36 -13.89 -0.43
N SER A 124 0.28 -12.78 0.29
CA SER A 124 1.39 -11.85 0.42
C SER A 124 2.50 -12.47 1.26
N ARG A 125 3.74 -12.08 0.96
CA ARG A 125 4.90 -12.46 1.78
C ARG A 125 4.94 -11.64 3.06
N LEU A 126 5.67 -12.14 4.06
CA LEU A 126 5.97 -11.41 5.28
C LEU A 126 6.64 -10.07 4.97
N ILE A 127 6.37 -9.06 5.81
CA ILE A 127 6.93 -7.72 5.68
C ILE A 127 8.32 -7.67 6.30
N ARG A 128 9.30 -7.10 5.57
CA ARG A 128 10.66 -6.87 6.09
C ARG A 128 10.63 -5.70 7.06
N ARG A 129 10.89 -5.97 8.34
CA ARG A 129 11.00 -4.94 9.37
C ARG A 129 12.40 -4.32 9.36
N LYS A 130 12.46 -2.99 9.41
CA LYS A 130 13.70 -2.22 9.60
C LYS A 130 13.37 -1.00 10.44
N TYR A 131 14.10 -0.81 11.53
CA TYR A 131 14.00 0.41 12.33
C TYR A 131 14.55 1.59 11.53
N ILE A 132 13.77 2.66 11.42
CA ILE A 132 14.19 3.93 10.83
C ILE A 132 14.07 4.96 11.96
N PRO A 133 15.19 5.52 12.44
CA PRO A 133 15.14 6.53 13.49
C PRO A 133 14.31 7.72 12.99
N LYS A 134 13.41 8.21 13.83
CA LYS A 134 12.67 9.45 13.59
C LYS A 134 13.52 10.59 14.15
N GLY A 135 13.72 11.62 13.34
CA GLY A 135 14.24 12.91 13.79
C GLY A 135 13.12 13.80 14.27
#